data_AF-A0A3D0X2B3-F1
#
_entry.id   AF-A0A3D0X2B3-F1
#
_cell.length_a   1.000
_cell.length_b   1.000
_cell.length_c   1.000
_cell.angle_alpha   90.00
_cell.angle_beta   90.00
_cell.angle_gamma   90.00
#
_symmetry.space_group_name_H-M   'P 1'
#
loop_
_entity.id
_entity.type
_entity.pdbx_description
1 polymer ?
#
loop_
_entity_poly.entity_id
_entity_poly.type
_entity_poly.pdbx_seq_one_letter_code
_entity_poly.pdbx_strand_id
1 'polypeptide(L)' 'SSKTCHVCGHIHKGLKLKDRVYVCPECGYTADRDFNASLNLRDAKEYRIA' A
#
# COMPACT_ATOMS: atom_id res chain seq x y z
N SER A 1 -2.56 -4.38 2.92
CA SER A 1 -2.07 -3.28 3.78
C SER A 1 -2.03 -1.99 2.98
N SER A 2 -2.42 -0.83 3.52
CA SER A 2 -2.37 0.45 2.80
C SER A 2 -0.98 1.09 2.75
N LYS A 3 -0.07 0.68 3.65
CA LYS A 3 1.30 1.21 3.74
C LYS A 3 2.32 0.45 2.88
N THR A 4 1.98 -0.77 2.46
CA THR A 4 2.83 -1.60 1.62
C THR A 4 2.72 -1.14 0.17
N CYS A 5 3.83 -1.02 -0.54
CA CYS A 5 3.81 -0.76 -1.98
C CYS A 5 3.38 -2.04 -2.68
N HIS A 6 2.32 -1.95 -3.49
CA HIS A 6 1.90 -3.08 -4.31
C HIS A 6 2.97 -3.52 -5.33
N VAL A 7 3.76 -2.58 -5.85
CA VAL A 7 4.74 -2.84 -6.91
C VAL A 7 6.01 -3.51 -6.38
N CYS A 8 6.59 -2.98 -5.31
CA CYS A 8 7.90 -3.44 -4.82
C CYS A 8 7.88 -4.05 -3.40
N GLY A 9 6.73 -4.05 -2.72
CA GLY A 9 6.61 -4.59 -1.36
C GLY A 9 7.17 -3.70 -0.24
N HIS A 10 7.76 -2.53 -0.55
CA HIS A 10 8.28 -1.62 0.48
C HIS A 10 7.18 -1.13 1.43
N ILE A 11 7.47 -1.04 2.73
CA ILE A 11 6.52 -0.56 3.74
C ILE A 11 6.80 0.91 4.06
N HIS A 12 5.95 1.81 3.58
CA HIS A 12 6.03 3.23 3.87
C HIS A 12 5.54 3.53 5.31
N LYS A 13 6.46 3.48 6.27
CA LYS A 13 6.16 3.65 7.71
C LYS A 13 5.59 5.03 8.06
N GLY A 14 6.00 6.07 7.32
CA GLY A 14 5.61 7.47 7.54
C GLY A 14 4.26 7.88 6.95
N LEU A 15 3.57 7.00 6.21
CA LEU A 15 2.29 7.32 5.58
C LEU A 15 1.20 7.60 6.63
N LYS A 16 0.58 8.78 6.55
CA LYS A 16 -0.49 9.24 7.46
C LYS A 16 -1.86 9.03 6.84
N LEU A 17 -2.90 8.94 7.69
CA LEU A 17 -4.28 8.80 7.24
C LEU A 17 -4.81 9.99 6.43
N LYS A 18 -4.20 11.17 6.59
CA LYS A 18 -4.53 12.34 5.77
C LYS A 18 -3.96 12.29 4.35
N ASP A 19 -2.96 11.44 4.12
CA ASP A 19 -2.33 11.31 2.82
C ASP A 19 -3.24 10.46 1.93
N ARG A 20 -3.90 11.12 0.97
CA ARG A 20 -4.83 10.47 0.02
C ARG A 20 -4.08 9.80 -1.13
N VAL A 21 -2.90 10.30 -1.46
CA VAL A 21 -2.01 9.75 -2.47
C VAL A 21 -0.93 8.93 -1.79
N TYR A 22 -0.74 7.70 -2.22
CA TYR A 22 0.40 6.87 -1.87
C TYR A 22 1.53 7.15 -2.87
N VAL A 23 2.71 7.51 -2.34
CA VAL A 23 3.95 7.62 -3.12
C VAL A 23 4.97 6.67 -2.47
N CYS A 24 5.48 5.72 -3.24
CA CYS A 24 6.51 4.81 -2.77
C CYS A 24 7.88 5.52 -2.72
N PRO A 25 8.56 5.59 -1.57
CA PRO A 25 9.89 6.20 -1.49
C PRO A 25 10.99 5.36 -2.16
N GLU A 26 10.75 4.07 -2.43
CA GLU A 26 11.76 3.18 -3.04
C GLU A 26 11.65 3.12 -4.57
N CYS A 27 10.45 2.91 -5.10
CA CYS A 27 10.26 2.69 -6.54
C CYS A 27 9.55 3.84 -7.27
N GLY A 28 9.13 4.89 -6.55
CA GLY A 28 8.42 6.04 -7.13
C GLY A 28 6.97 5.78 -7.54
N TYR A 29 6.44 4.57 -7.32
CA TYR A 29 5.04 4.25 -7.62
C TYR A 29 4.10 5.23 -6.94
N THR A 30 3.18 5.82 -7.72
CA THR A 30 2.24 6.84 -7.25
C THR A 30 0.82 6.45 -7.65
N ALA A 31 -0.08 6.38 -6.67
CA ALA A 31 -1.49 6.09 -6.89
C ALA A 31 -2.34 6.60 -5.73
N ASP A 32 -3.67 6.54 -5.86
CA ASP A 32 -4.55 6.68 -4.71
C ASP A 32 -4.21 5.61 -3.64
N ARG A 33 -4.18 6.01 -2.37
CA ARG A 33 -3.80 5.13 -1.28
C ARG A 33 -4.74 3.95 -1.13
N ASP A 34 -6.04 4.18 -1.28
CA ASP A 34 -7.04 3.13 -1.12
C ASP A 34 -6.99 2.18 -2.33
N PHE A 35 -6.63 2.68 -3.52
CA PHE A 35 -6.30 1.84 -4.67
C PHE A 35 -5.04 0.98 -4.45
N ASN A 36 -3.94 1.55 -3.92
CA ASN A 36 -2.76 0.75 -3.53
C ASN A 36 -3.14 -0.33 -2.48
N ALA A 37 -3.99 0.02 -1.52
CA ALA A 37 -4.47 -0.92 -0.51
C ALA A 37 -5.31 -2.06 -1.10
N SER A 38 -6.21 -1.76 -2.04
CA SER A 38 -7.06 -2.76 -2.70
C SER A 38 -6.25 -3.74 -3.54
N LEU A 39 -5.20 -3.26 -4.22
CA LEU A 39 -4.26 -4.10 -4.94
C LEU A 39 -3.47 -5.04 -4.01
N ASN A 40 -3.04 -4.54 -2.84
CA ASN A 40 -2.44 -5.40 -1.82
C ASN A 40 -3.41 -6.41 -1.23
N LEU A 41 -4.70 -6.09 -1.16
CA LEU A 41 -5.73 -7.04 -0.76
C LEU A 41 -5.93 -8.09 -1.86
N ARG A 42 -6.03 -7.69 -3.13
CA ARG A 42 -6.15 -8.60 -4.29
C ARG A 42 -5.04 -9.65 -4.31
N ASP A 43 -3.82 -9.24 -3.99
CA ASP A 43 -2.63 -10.11 -4.05
C ASP A 43 -2.33 -10.85 -2.74
N ALA A 44 -3.15 -10.67 -1.70
CA ALA A 44 -2.96 -11.36 -0.44
C ALA A 44 -3.27 -12.87 -0.60
N LYS A 45 -2.28 -13.71 -0.33
CA LYS A 45 -2.39 -15.18 -0.42
C LYS A 45 -3.07 -15.81 0.79
N GLU A 46 -2.92 -15.17 1.95
CA GLU A 46 -3.52 -15.63 3.20
C GLU A 46 -4.28 -14.47 3.85
N TYR A 47 -5.54 -14.73 4.17
CA TYR A 47 -6.34 -13.84 5.00
C TYR A 47 -6.50 -14.49 6.37
N ARG A 48 -5.95 -13.84 7.40
CA ARG A 48 -6.29 -14.19 8.78
C ARG A 48 -7.55 -13.44 9.15
N ILE A 49 -8.62 -14.21 9.35
CA ILE A 49 -9.84 -13.73 9.99
C ILE A 49 -9.58 -13.86 11.49
N ALA A 50 -9.67 -12.75 12.21
CA ALA A 50 -9.55 -12.71 13.67
C ALA A 50 -10.83 -13.24 14.33
#